data_AF-A0A7S2T8I3-F1
#
_entry.id   AF-A0A7S2T8I3-F1
#
_cell.length_a   1.000
_cell.length_b   1.000
_cell.length_c   1.000
_cell.angle_alpha   90.00
_cell.angle_beta   90.00
_cell.angle_gamma   90.00
#
_symmetry.space_group_name_H-M   'P 1'
#
loop_
_entity.id
_entity.type
_entity.pdbx_description
1 polymer ?
#
loop_
_entity_poly.entity_id
_entity_poly.type
_entity_poly.pdbx_seq_one_letter_code
_entity_poly.pdbx_strand_id
1 'polypeptide(L)'
;MGRVRGMAAGSRIATLVLLVSVAAAQDVYMGQEYRSIDLTTRYFDGCKPACGWTGNFGKEIAPGFGPVRGCGPVKPDGTQDRVPDGAYSACSDGGTSYACLDTSAFTEDGQRYAFAAISLDTTGGPYSCCECYEATFSEGPMAGQSLQVQMINNGGFVNRPLMDLHVVGAGKGDNNVVSVDNSALDPAPYGGGLGKTGADSPPLFSAEDWGDQSGLWGRRFSRYNPPNDVSYAGGIASVCGDQTSCFEACDELPWPGREMCKWEFADDGFRGASIPPATLRRIACPAALYSRSGCLLREDQDFLTSAPPAVDDDEEDQSSGEQPVEGGGGGEEGCEDEIWATNGATGESERYTCEDYARWGFCDEDWMRGWCRKTCGTCGGECSDEIWEVNSSTGQPEEHTCEDYARWDLCGEDWMKGWCDASCGRCEQQVEVPAADVEGCTDAGADNYDQAANVDDGSCVFCDAATEVFEDGECTCRPGFGDFGSGCVAEVPGCTNPDAGNFNSQANVDDGSCV
;
A
#
# COMPACT_ATOMS: atom_id res chain seq x y z
N MET A 1 10.61 -84.36 -5.13
CA MET A 1 11.81 -83.50 -5.00
C MET A 1 11.45 -82.17 -5.66
N GLY A 2 11.43 -80.98 -5.08
CA GLY A 2 11.62 -80.43 -3.74
C GLY A 2 11.06 -78.99 -3.78
N ARG A 3 10.66 -78.44 -2.62
CA ARG A 3 10.16 -77.06 -2.46
C ARG A 3 11.24 -76.01 -2.74
N VAL A 4 10.87 -74.85 -3.30
CA VAL A 4 11.36 -73.52 -2.87
C VAL A 4 10.23 -72.48 -3.01
N ARG A 5 10.07 -71.64 -1.97
CA ARG A 5 9.18 -70.47 -1.82
C ARG A 5 9.97 -69.17 -2.14
N GLY A 6 9.25 -68.13 -2.55
CA GLY A 6 9.65 -66.72 -2.50
C GLY A 6 9.38 -66.03 -3.85
N MET A 7 8.94 -64.78 -3.97
CA MET A 7 8.50 -63.72 -3.05
C MET A 7 7.58 -62.81 -3.89
N ALA A 8 6.60 -62.17 -3.25
CA ALA A 8 5.68 -61.23 -3.88
C ALA A 8 6.32 -59.86 -4.11
N ALA A 9 6.01 -59.21 -5.23
CA ALA A 9 6.06 -57.75 -5.37
C ALA A 9 4.97 -57.32 -6.35
N GLY A 10 3.83 -56.88 -5.79
CA GLY A 10 2.77 -56.22 -6.54
C GLY A 10 3.12 -54.75 -6.72
N SER A 11 3.30 -54.31 -7.96
CA SER A 11 3.44 -52.90 -8.31
C SER A 11 2.06 -52.25 -8.19
N ARG A 12 1.84 -51.44 -7.15
CA ARG A 12 0.70 -50.51 -7.07
C ARG A 12 1.16 -49.20 -7.69
N ILE A 13 0.63 -48.89 -8.87
CA ILE A 13 0.68 -47.54 -9.44
C ILE A 13 -0.22 -46.68 -8.56
N ALA A 14 0.38 -45.85 -7.72
CA ALA A 14 -0.33 -44.81 -6.99
C ALA A 14 -0.57 -43.66 -7.97
N THR A 15 -1.80 -43.55 -8.47
CA THR A 15 -2.26 -42.35 -9.18
C THR A 15 -2.27 -41.20 -8.17
N LEU A 16 -1.29 -40.32 -8.27
CA LEU A 16 -1.22 -39.08 -7.52
C LEU A 16 -2.34 -38.16 -8.04
N VAL A 17 -3.47 -38.14 -7.33
CA VAL A 17 -4.48 -37.10 -7.53
C VAL A 17 -3.93 -35.85 -6.86
N LEU A 18 -3.43 -34.90 -7.66
CA LEU A 18 -3.15 -33.56 -7.20
C LEU A 18 -4.49 -32.93 -6.78
N LEU A 19 -4.79 -32.99 -5.49
CA LEU A 19 -5.74 -32.08 -4.87
C LEU A 19 -5.02 -30.74 -4.76
N VAL A 20 -5.29 -29.84 -5.70
CA VAL A 20 -5.02 -28.42 -5.49
C VAL A 20 -5.91 -27.99 -4.34
N SER A 21 -5.32 -27.77 -3.17
CA SER A 21 -5.97 -27.19 -2.01
C SER A 21 -6.35 -25.75 -2.32
N VAL A 22 -7.60 -25.54 -2.76
CA VAL A 22 -8.25 -24.22 -2.76
C VAL A 22 -8.70 -23.95 -1.32
N ALA A 23 -7.78 -23.52 -0.46
CA ALA A 23 -8.05 -23.33 0.97
C ALA A 23 -7.69 -21.91 1.48
N ALA A 24 -7.54 -20.91 0.60
CA ALA A 24 -7.19 -19.54 1.01
C ALA A 24 -8.28 -18.48 0.74
N ALA A 25 -9.46 -18.87 0.23
CA ALA A 25 -10.45 -17.92 -0.29
C ALA A 25 -11.83 -17.98 0.39
N GLN A 26 -11.94 -18.51 1.62
CA GLN A 26 -13.24 -18.59 2.30
C GLN A 26 -13.37 -17.68 3.53
N ASP A 27 -12.25 -17.23 4.12
CA ASP A 27 -12.28 -16.56 5.42
C ASP A 27 -12.50 -15.04 5.39
N VAL A 28 -12.71 -14.45 4.20
CA VAL A 28 -12.95 -13.00 4.06
C VAL A 28 -14.41 -12.71 3.63
N TYR A 29 -15.13 -13.69 3.11
CA TYR A 29 -16.46 -13.48 2.54
C TYR A 29 -17.55 -13.66 3.59
N MET A 30 -18.18 -12.54 3.97
CA MET A 30 -19.30 -12.54 4.90
C MET A 30 -20.63 -12.97 4.24
N GLY A 31 -20.66 -13.10 2.91
CA GLY A 31 -21.87 -13.46 2.18
C GLY A 31 -21.60 -14.21 0.87
N GLN A 32 -22.56 -15.06 0.50
CA GLN A 32 -22.55 -15.83 -0.76
C GLN A 32 -23.30 -15.11 -1.89
N GLU A 33 -23.92 -13.96 -1.59
CA GLU A 33 -24.73 -13.23 -2.55
C GLU A 33 -23.88 -12.29 -3.40
N TYR A 34 -24.06 -12.43 -4.72
CA TYR A 34 -23.49 -11.51 -5.69
C TYR A 34 -24.52 -10.46 -6.10
N ARG A 35 -24.03 -9.26 -6.39
CA ARG A 35 -24.84 -8.13 -6.86
C ARG A 35 -24.20 -7.53 -8.10
N SER A 36 -24.99 -7.36 -9.15
CA SER A 36 -24.50 -6.78 -10.39
C SER A 36 -24.43 -5.26 -10.30
N ILE A 37 -23.33 -4.71 -10.76
CA ILE A 37 -23.11 -3.29 -11.04
C ILE A 37 -23.04 -3.15 -12.54
N ASP A 38 -24.01 -2.42 -13.10
CA ASP A 38 -24.07 -2.24 -14.54
C ASP A 38 -23.11 -1.17 -15.03
N LEU A 39 -22.62 -0.32 -14.13
CA LEU A 39 -21.76 0.81 -14.46
C LEU A 39 -20.77 1.07 -13.32
N THR A 40 -19.47 0.94 -13.59
CA THR A 40 -18.42 1.40 -12.68
C THR A 40 -17.82 2.70 -13.19
N THR A 41 -18.01 3.80 -12.47
CA THR A 41 -17.45 5.11 -12.82
C THR A 41 -16.35 5.48 -11.84
N ARG A 42 -15.88 6.72 -11.92
CA ARG A 42 -14.88 7.28 -11.02
C ARG A 42 -15.11 8.78 -10.86
N TYR A 43 -14.91 9.28 -9.65
CA TYR A 43 -15.13 10.67 -9.30
C TYR A 43 -14.23 11.12 -8.15
N PHE A 44 -14.03 12.44 -8.06
CA PHE A 44 -13.51 13.09 -6.86
C PHE A 44 -13.94 14.56 -6.86
N ASP A 45 -14.93 14.89 -6.03
CA ASP A 45 -15.55 16.22 -5.97
C ASP A 45 -15.12 17.07 -4.75
N GLY A 46 -14.35 16.45 -3.84
CA GLY A 46 -13.87 17.04 -2.60
C GLY A 46 -14.94 17.14 -1.51
N CYS A 47 -16.18 16.72 -1.76
CA CYS A 47 -17.26 16.83 -0.80
C CYS A 47 -17.11 15.82 0.34
N LYS A 48 -17.53 16.21 1.56
CA LYS A 48 -17.71 15.22 2.65
C LYS A 48 -18.61 14.07 2.16
N PRO A 49 -18.16 12.81 2.23
CA PRO A 49 -18.95 11.67 1.80
C PRO A 49 -20.25 11.51 2.61
N ALA A 50 -21.31 10.94 2.01
CA ALA A 50 -22.58 10.75 2.71
C ALA A 50 -22.47 9.83 3.94
N CYS A 51 -21.52 8.91 3.97
CA CYS A 51 -21.27 8.06 5.14
C CYS A 51 -20.47 8.77 6.25
N GLY A 52 -20.12 10.04 6.04
CA GLY A 52 -19.59 10.93 7.07
C GLY A 52 -20.65 11.51 8.00
N TRP A 53 -21.92 11.15 7.81
CA TRP A 53 -23.04 11.63 8.64
C TRP A 53 -23.56 10.52 9.54
N THR A 54 -23.62 10.80 10.84
CA THR A 54 -24.07 9.84 11.86
C THR A 54 -25.51 9.36 11.68
N GLY A 55 -26.33 10.09 10.94
CA GLY A 55 -27.72 9.71 10.63
C GLY A 55 -27.89 8.77 9.44
N ASN A 56 -26.81 8.44 8.70
CA ASN A 56 -26.89 7.70 7.44
C ASN A 56 -26.53 6.22 7.55
N PHE A 57 -26.36 5.70 8.77
CA PHE A 57 -26.07 4.29 8.99
C PHE A 57 -27.33 3.45 9.14
N GLY A 58 -27.37 2.33 8.43
CA GLY A 58 -28.38 1.29 8.65
C GLY A 58 -27.93 0.19 9.62
N LYS A 59 -26.66 0.21 10.04
CA LYS A 59 -25.98 -0.83 10.83
C LYS A 59 -25.17 -0.23 11.98
N GLU A 60 -24.88 -1.05 12.99
CA GLU A 60 -24.09 -0.65 14.16
C GLU A 60 -22.60 -0.50 13.80
N ILE A 61 -21.99 0.59 14.28
CA ILE A 61 -20.56 0.88 14.14
C ILE A 61 -19.79 0.21 15.27
N ALA A 62 -18.62 -0.34 14.97
CA ALA A 62 -17.75 -0.98 15.96
C ALA A 62 -17.21 0.04 17.00
N PRO A 63 -16.88 -0.36 18.24
CA PRO A 63 -16.32 0.51 19.27
C PRO A 63 -14.97 1.03 18.81
N GLY A 64 -14.71 2.31 19.07
CA GLY A 64 -13.51 2.99 18.60
C GLY A 64 -13.61 3.49 17.15
N PHE A 65 -14.70 3.18 16.43
CA PHE A 65 -14.93 3.66 15.07
C PHE A 65 -16.12 4.64 15.02
N GLY A 66 -16.19 5.39 13.92
CA GLY A 66 -17.21 6.42 13.70
C GLY A 66 -17.67 6.45 12.24
N PRO A 67 -18.39 7.50 11.82
CA PRO A 67 -18.62 7.77 10.41
C PRO A 67 -17.34 7.95 9.63
N VAL A 68 -17.47 7.84 8.31
CA VAL A 68 -16.35 8.12 7.41
C VAL A 68 -15.83 9.52 7.73
N ARG A 69 -14.56 9.60 8.12
CA ARG A 69 -13.97 10.83 8.61
C ARG A 69 -13.98 11.90 7.53
N GLY A 70 -14.34 13.11 7.93
CA GLY A 70 -14.12 14.30 7.12
C GLY A 70 -12.76 14.91 7.40
N CYS A 71 -12.23 15.62 6.41
CA CYS A 71 -10.96 16.33 6.54
C CYS A 71 -11.12 17.83 6.31
N GLY A 72 -10.14 18.62 6.75
CA GLY A 72 -9.98 20.02 6.36
C GLY A 72 -9.34 20.17 4.97
N PRO A 73 -9.04 21.41 4.56
CA PRO A 73 -8.24 21.69 3.37
C PRO A 73 -6.86 21.02 3.43
N VAL A 74 -6.25 20.81 2.27
CA VAL A 74 -4.91 20.25 2.12
C VAL A 74 -3.88 21.34 2.42
N LYS A 75 -3.04 21.07 3.41
CA LYS A 75 -1.96 21.98 3.84
C LYS A 75 -0.74 21.88 2.93
N PRO A 76 0.15 22.88 2.89
CA PRO A 76 1.38 22.84 2.09
C PRO A 76 2.30 21.64 2.32
N ASP A 77 2.22 21.00 3.49
CA ASP A 77 2.93 19.76 3.84
C ASP A 77 2.23 18.48 3.35
N GLY A 78 1.17 18.62 2.54
CA GLY A 78 0.40 17.52 1.95
C GLY A 78 -0.55 16.83 2.90
N THR A 79 -0.60 17.24 4.17
CA THR A 79 -1.48 16.63 5.17
C THR A 79 -2.87 17.27 5.20
N GLN A 80 -3.80 16.57 5.83
CA GLN A 80 -5.12 17.09 6.17
C GLN A 80 -5.45 16.81 7.62
N ASP A 81 -5.96 17.83 8.31
CA ASP A 81 -6.51 17.63 9.65
C ASP A 81 -7.85 16.93 9.57
N ARG A 82 -8.08 15.98 10.47
CA ARG A 82 -9.43 15.45 10.68
C ARG A 82 -10.30 16.54 11.27
N VAL A 83 -11.54 16.62 10.79
CA VAL A 83 -12.55 17.53 11.36
C VAL A 83 -13.58 16.73 12.15
N PRO A 84 -14.27 17.36 13.12
CA PRO A 84 -15.32 16.69 13.87
C PRO A 84 -16.40 16.09 12.96
N ASP A 85 -16.94 14.92 13.33
CA ASP A 85 -17.97 14.22 12.54
C ASP A 85 -19.21 15.07 12.24
N GLY A 86 -19.54 16.03 13.13
CA GLY A 86 -20.64 16.97 12.96
C GLY A 86 -20.36 18.14 12.00
N ALA A 87 -19.12 18.31 11.55
CA ALA A 87 -18.74 19.40 10.65
C ALA A 87 -19.51 19.28 9.32
N TYR A 88 -20.04 20.42 8.86
CA TYR A 88 -20.86 20.46 7.65
C TYR A 88 -19.97 20.26 6.42
N SER A 89 -20.51 19.57 5.40
CA SER A 89 -19.79 19.35 4.13
C SER A 89 -19.39 20.69 3.52
N ALA A 90 -18.15 20.84 3.04
CA ALA A 90 -17.69 22.03 2.33
C ALA A 90 -18.48 22.27 1.04
N CYS A 91 -19.09 21.22 0.48
CA CYS A 91 -20.08 21.36 -0.58
C CYS A 91 -21.44 21.87 -0.08
N SER A 92 -21.54 22.30 1.18
CA SER A 92 -22.68 22.93 1.84
C SER A 92 -22.29 24.33 2.33
N ASP A 93 -23.23 25.29 2.38
CA ASP A 93 -22.90 26.68 2.74
C ASP A 93 -22.27 26.77 4.13
N GLY A 94 -21.08 27.39 4.22
CA GLY A 94 -20.32 27.53 5.46
C GLY A 94 -19.73 26.22 5.99
N GLY A 95 -19.70 25.16 5.17
CA GLY A 95 -19.10 23.90 5.56
C GLY A 95 -17.58 23.90 5.52
N THR A 96 -16.99 23.06 6.35
CA THR A 96 -15.55 22.96 6.60
C THR A 96 -15.03 21.53 6.50
N SER A 97 -15.88 20.58 6.11
CA SER A 97 -15.57 19.17 6.01
C SER A 97 -15.50 18.73 4.55
N TYR A 98 -14.34 18.24 4.14
CA TYR A 98 -14.03 17.77 2.80
C TYR A 98 -13.86 16.25 2.81
N ALA A 99 -13.85 15.66 1.62
CA ALA A 99 -13.29 14.34 1.44
C ALA A 99 -11.81 14.33 1.84
N CYS A 100 -11.37 13.26 2.50
CA CYS A 100 -9.96 13.04 2.79
C CYS A 100 -9.27 12.42 1.57
N LEU A 101 -8.06 12.88 1.24
CA LEU A 101 -7.25 12.38 0.14
C LEU A 101 -6.86 10.91 0.33
N ASP A 102 -6.68 10.47 1.58
CA ASP A 102 -6.41 9.06 1.92
C ASP A 102 -7.59 8.11 1.67
N THR A 103 -8.76 8.65 1.28
CA THR A 103 -9.88 7.87 0.75
C THR A 103 -9.90 7.80 -0.78
N SER A 104 -8.80 8.17 -1.44
CA SER A 104 -8.57 7.81 -2.85
C SER A 104 -8.22 6.33 -2.99
N ALA A 105 -8.51 5.75 -4.14
CA ALA A 105 -8.08 4.40 -4.47
C ALA A 105 -6.54 4.26 -4.51
N PHE A 106 -6.06 3.06 -4.21
CA PHE A 106 -4.65 2.75 -4.04
C PHE A 106 -4.38 1.25 -4.24
N THR A 107 -3.10 0.91 -4.35
CA THR A 107 -2.62 -0.48 -4.37
C THR A 107 -1.59 -0.66 -3.26
N GLU A 108 -1.71 -1.75 -2.52
CA GLU A 108 -0.83 -2.11 -1.40
C GLU A 108 -0.64 -3.63 -1.44
N ASP A 109 0.61 -4.08 -1.40
CA ASP A 109 0.98 -5.50 -1.48
C ASP A 109 0.37 -6.26 -2.68
N GLY A 110 0.25 -5.56 -3.82
CA GLY A 110 -0.35 -6.11 -5.04
C GLY A 110 -1.88 -6.24 -5.00
N GLN A 111 -2.52 -5.90 -3.87
CA GLN A 111 -3.97 -5.84 -3.74
C GLN A 111 -4.48 -4.42 -4.04
N ARG A 112 -5.49 -4.33 -4.92
CA ARG A 112 -6.16 -3.08 -5.26
C ARG A 112 -7.27 -2.77 -4.26
N TYR A 113 -7.28 -1.54 -3.78
CA TYR A 113 -8.27 -1.02 -2.85
C TYR A 113 -8.90 0.26 -3.38
N ALA A 114 -10.18 0.46 -3.07
CA ALA A 114 -10.86 1.69 -3.42
C ALA A 114 -11.90 2.07 -2.37
N PHE A 115 -12.34 3.32 -2.43
CA PHE A 115 -13.57 3.76 -1.79
C PHE A 115 -14.56 4.13 -2.89
N ALA A 116 -15.86 4.04 -2.63
CA ALA A 116 -16.83 4.33 -3.66
C ALA A 116 -18.15 4.91 -3.15
N ALA A 117 -18.83 5.62 -4.06
CA ALA A 117 -20.25 5.83 -3.98
C ALA A 117 -20.97 4.65 -4.62
N ILE A 118 -21.81 3.93 -3.87
CA ILE A 118 -22.53 2.76 -4.41
C ILE A 118 -24.03 3.02 -4.41
N SER A 119 -24.71 2.62 -5.48
CA SER A 119 -26.17 2.68 -5.61
C SER A 119 -26.67 1.44 -6.32
N LEU A 120 -27.70 0.77 -5.77
CA LEU A 120 -28.49 -0.23 -6.48
C LEU A 120 -29.94 0.26 -6.54
N ASP A 121 -30.64 -0.04 -7.62
CA ASP A 121 -31.95 0.52 -8.01
C ASP A 121 -33.03 0.70 -6.88
N THR A 122 -33.83 1.73 -7.12
CA THR A 122 -34.91 2.49 -6.44
C THR A 122 -35.82 1.92 -5.34
N THR A 123 -35.60 0.72 -4.79
CA THR A 123 -36.45 0.19 -3.70
C THR A 123 -35.95 0.44 -2.28
N GLY A 124 -34.76 1.03 -2.11
CA GLY A 124 -34.20 1.32 -0.78
C GLY A 124 -33.88 0.05 0.01
N GLY A 125 -32.66 -0.46 -0.16
CA GLY A 125 -32.02 -1.49 0.67
C GLY A 125 -31.14 -2.44 -0.15
N PRO A 126 -30.01 -3.00 0.36
CA PRO A 126 -29.58 -3.10 1.76
C PRO A 126 -28.13 -2.61 2.04
N TYR A 127 -27.55 -1.75 1.18
CA TYR A 127 -26.18 -1.27 1.39
C TYR A 127 -26.16 -0.29 2.56
N SER A 128 -25.45 -0.62 3.62
CA SER A 128 -25.12 0.33 4.66
C SER A 128 -23.82 1.04 4.31
N CYS A 129 -23.75 2.30 4.72
CA CYS A 129 -22.48 2.97 4.86
C CYS A 129 -21.46 2.07 5.56
N CYS A 130 -20.23 2.11 5.05
CA CYS A 130 -19.04 1.43 5.54
C CYS A 130 -18.96 -0.07 5.29
N GLU A 131 -19.90 -0.66 4.56
CA GLU A 131 -19.73 -2.02 4.05
C GLU A 131 -18.60 -2.09 3.00
N CYS A 132 -17.88 -3.21 2.99
CA CYS A 132 -16.84 -3.52 2.03
C CYS A 132 -17.21 -4.66 1.09
N TYR A 133 -16.81 -4.56 -0.17
CA TYR A 133 -17.10 -5.55 -1.19
C TYR A 133 -15.84 -5.91 -1.95
N GLU A 134 -15.75 -7.16 -2.40
CA GLU A 134 -14.90 -7.51 -3.52
C GLU A 134 -15.68 -7.23 -4.81
N ALA A 135 -15.15 -6.33 -5.63
CA ALA A 135 -15.66 -6.03 -6.96
C ALA A 135 -14.84 -6.80 -8.00
N THR A 136 -15.50 -7.65 -8.77
CA THR A 136 -14.88 -8.39 -9.89
C THR A 136 -15.41 -7.86 -11.21
N PHE A 137 -14.53 -7.54 -12.16
CA PHE A 137 -14.90 -6.92 -13.43
C PHE A 137 -15.02 -7.96 -14.55
N SER A 138 -16.04 -7.83 -15.41
CA SER A 138 -16.29 -8.81 -16.47
C SER A 138 -15.73 -8.43 -17.84
N GLU A 139 -15.34 -7.17 -18.06
CA GLU A 139 -14.84 -6.67 -19.34
C GLU A 139 -13.85 -5.50 -19.19
N GLY A 140 -13.28 -5.07 -20.32
CA GLY A 140 -12.29 -4.02 -20.37
C GLY A 140 -10.91 -4.44 -19.84
N PRO A 141 -10.00 -3.47 -19.60
CA PRO A 141 -8.65 -3.72 -19.09
C PRO A 141 -8.60 -4.43 -17.72
N MET A 142 -9.71 -4.41 -16.99
CA MET A 142 -9.88 -5.04 -15.68
C MET A 142 -10.57 -6.41 -15.74
N ALA A 143 -10.90 -6.94 -16.93
CA ALA A 143 -11.61 -8.20 -17.06
C ALA A 143 -10.94 -9.35 -16.29
N GLY A 144 -11.69 -10.01 -15.41
CA GLY A 144 -11.21 -11.11 -14.56
C GLY A 144 -10.36 -10.66 -13.35
N GLN A 145 -10.07 -9.37 -13.21
CA GLN A 145 -9.43 -8.80 -12.03
C GLN A 145 -10.47 -8.41 -10.99
N SER A 146 -10.00 -8.28 -9.75
CA SER A 146 -10.81 -7.77 -8.64
C SER A 146 -10.12 -6.61 -7.92
N LEU A 147 -10.93 -5.84 -7.19
CA LEU A 147 -10.48 -4.89 -6.18
C LEU A 147 -11.41 -4.94 -4.97
N GLN A 148 -10.90 -4.54 -3.81
CA GLN A 148 -11.70 -4.47 -2.58
C GLN A 148 -12.13 -3.01 -2.35
N VAL A 149 -13.42 -2.78 -2.15
CA VAL A 149 -14.01 -1.45 -2.12
C VAL A 149 -14.81 -1.22 -0.86
N GLN A 150 -14.63 -0.08 -0.19
CA GLN A 150 -15.51 0.35 0.90
C GLN A 150 -16.51 1.39 0.41
N MET A 151 -17.78 1.20 0.77
CA MET A 151 -18.82 2.18 0.49
C MET A 151 -18.72 3.36 1.47
N ILE A 152 -18.37 4.53 0.95
CA ILE A 152 -18.26 5.78 1.73
C ILE A 152 -19.31 6.82 1.34
N ASN A 153 -20.00 6.61 0.24
CA ASN A 153 -20.99 7.55 -0.25
C ASN A 153 -22.15 6.80 -0.92
N ASN A 154 -23.27 7.51 -1.10
CA ASN A 154 -24.39 7.00 -1.88
C ASN A 154 -24.24 7.51 -3.32
N GLY A 155 -24.30 6.61 -4.30
CA GLY A 155 -24.31 7.00 -5.71
C GLY A 155 -25.56 7.81 -6.04
N GLY A 156 -25.42 8.90 -6.80
CA GLY A 156 -26.53 9.75 -7.22
C GLY A 156 -27.57 9.00 -8.08
N PHE A 157 -28.77 9.60 -8.22
CA PHE A 157 -29.96 9.06 -8.90
C PHE A 157 -29.75 8.67 -10.37
N VAL A 158 -29.06 7.57 -10.61
CA VAL A 158 -29.17 6.80 -11.85
C VAL A 158 -30.14 5.65 -11.58
N ASN A 159 -31.12 5.44 -12.45
CA ASN A 159 -32.08 4.33 -12.35
C ASN A 159 -31.43 2.99 -12.74
N ARG A 160 -30.21 2.73 -12.25
CA ARG A 160 -29.43 1.53 -12.50
C ARG A 160 -28.35 1.35 -11.41
N PRO A 161 -27.95 0.11 -11.10
CA PRO A 161 -26.76 -0.18 -10.32
C PRO A 161 -25.49 0.57 -10.78
N LEU A 162 -24.86 1.29 -9.86
CA LEU A 162 -23.68 2.13 -10.06
C LEU A 162 -22.67 1.92 -8.92
N MET A 163 -21.40 1.84 -9.28
CA MET A 163 -20.27 2.00 -8.36
C MET A 163 -19.38 3.12 -8.87
N ASP A 164 -19.30 4.24 -8.16
CA ASP A 164 -18.49 5.40 -8.53
C ASP A 164 -17.23 5.42 -7.67
N LEU A 165 -16.10 4.98 -8.23
CA LEU A 165 -14.83 4.86 -7.51
C LEU A 165 -14.27 6.24 -7.15
N HIS A 166 -13.84 6.39 -5.91
CA HIS A 166 -13.27 7.63 -5.41
C HIS A 166 -11.79 7.69 -5.77
N VAL A 167 -11.46 8.50 -6.79
CA VAL A 167 -10.12 8.58 -7.38
C VAL A 167 -9.78 10.03 -7.66
N VAL A 168 -8.79 10.56 -6.95
CA VAL A 168 -8.30 11.93 -7.12
C VAL A 168 -7.98 12.19 -8.60
N GLY A 169 -8.51 13.26 -9.19
CA GLY A 169 -8.28 13.60 -10.60
C GLY A 169 -9.25 12.96 -11.60
N ALA A 170 -10.13 12.05 -11.17
CA ALA A 170 -11.10 11.36 -12.05
C ALA A 170 -12.30 12.24 -12.48
N GLY A 171 -12.46 13.40 -11.86
CA GLY A 171 -13.45 14.41 -12.22
C GLY A 171 -14.46 14.70 -11.11
N LYS A 172 -14.81 15.98 -10.96
CA LYS A 172 -15.64 16.49 -9.87
C LYS A 172 -17.15 16.24 -10.01
N GLY A 173 -17.62 15.92 -11.22
CA GLY A 173 -19.05 15.71 -11.44
C GLY A 173 -19.88 16.99 -11.24
N ASP A 174 -20.99 16.88 -10.49
CA ASP A 174 -21.97 17.95 -10.26
C ASP A 174 -21.59 18.91 -9.13
N ASN A 175 -20.74 18.50 -8.20
CA ASN A 175 -20.26 19.35 -7.13
C ASN A 175 -18.78 19.67 -7.38
N ASN A 176 -18.29 20.75 -6.77
CA ASN A 176 -16.87 21.05 -6.84
C ASN A 176 -16.43 21.90 -5.67
N VAL A 177 -15.64 21.31 -4.80
CA VAL A 177 -14.86 22.03 -3.79
C VAL A 177 -13.39 21.66 -3.84
N VAL A 178 -12.93 20.99 -4.91
CA VAL A 178 -11.52 20.60 -5.03
C VAL A 178 -10.66 21.82 -5.32
N SER A 179 -11.06 22.61 -6.33
CA SER A 179 -10.41 23.85 -6.73
C SER A 179 -11.42 24.80 -7.37
N VAL A 180 -11.00 26.05 -7.60
CA VAL A 180 -11.71 26.93 -8.55
C VAL A 180 -11.61 26.33 -9.95
N ASP A 181 -12.72 26.25 -10.66
CA ASP A 181 -12.73 26.03 -12.12
C ASP A 181 -13.41 27.23 -12.79
N ASN A 182 -12.63 28.05 -13.50
CA ASN A 182 -13.11 29.22 -14.24
C ASN A 182 -13.18 28.96 -15.75
N SER A 183 -13.17 27.69 -16.18
CA SER A 183 -13.22 27.36 -17.60
C SER A 183 -14.54 27.79 -18.22
N ALA A 184 -14.53 28.22 -19.50
CA ALA A 184 -15.71 28.70 -20.24
C ALA A 184 -16.86 27.68 -20.36
N LEU A 185 -16.65 26.48 -19.84
CA LEU A 185 -17.46 25.29 -20.02
C LEU A 185 -17.91 24.70 -18.67
N ASP A 186 -17.37 25.21 -17.56
CA ASP A 186 -17.97 25.13 -16.23
C ASP A 186 -17.79 26.48 -15.52
N PRO A 187 -18.72 27.43 -15.70
CA PRO A 187 -18.55 28.80 -15.24
C PRO A 187 -18.77 28.99 -13.72
N ALA A 188 -19.03 27.91 -12.97
CA ALA A 188 -19.27 27.98 -11.53
C ALA A 188 -17.95 27.76 -10.77
N PRO A 189 -17.43 28.79 -10.05
CA PRO A 189 -16.14 28.68 -9.38
C PRO A 189 -16.14 27.63 -8.27
N TYR A 190 -17.26 27.41 -7.56
CA TYR A 190 -17.46 26.39 -6.51
C TYR A 190 -18.91 25.91 -6.47
N GLY A 191 -19.13 24.62 -6.19
CA GLY A 191 -20.46 23.98 -6.10
C GLY A 191 -21.22 24.03 -7.44
N GLY A 192 -21.30 22.92 -8.17
CA GLY A 192 -21.84 22.94 -9.53
C GLY A 192 -23.36 23.17 -9.61
N GLY A 193 -23.83 23.31 -10.85
CA GLY A 193 -25.06 24.03 -11.25
C GLY A 193 -26.44 23.47 -10.84
N LEU A 194 -26.59 22.83 -9.69
CA LEU A 194 -27.90 22.43 -9.15
C LEU A 194 -28.14 22.96 -7.73
N GLY A 195 -28.15 24.29 -7.59
CA GLY A 195 -28.95 24.98 -6.58
C GLY A 195 -28.70 24.64 -5.10
N LYS A 196 -27.61 23.96 -4.77
CA LYS A 196 -27.16 23.79 -3.40
C LYS A 196 -25.64 23.93 -3.36
N THR A 197 -25.28 25.08 -2.78
CA THR A 197 -24.26 25.27 -1.76
C THR A 197 -22.77 25.36 -2.11
N GLY A 198 -22.09 26.32 -1.43
CA GLY A 198 -20.65 26.38 -1.24
C GLY A 198 -19.92 27.64 -1.75
N ALA A 199 -20.59 28.69 -2.21
CA ALA A 199 -19.92 29.85 -2.83
C ALA A 199 -18.91 30.58 -1.92
N ASP A 200 -18.99 30.38 -0.60
CA ASP A 200 -18.14 31.01 0.42
C ASP A 200 -17.14 30.04 1.08
N SER A 201 -17.15 28.73 0.76
CA SER A 201 -16.22 27.77 1.35
C SER A 201 -14.87 27.80 0.60
N PRO A 202 -13.73 27.72 1.31
CA PRO A 202 -12.43 27.64 0.64
C PRO A 202 -12.32 26.33 -0.16
N PRO A 203 -11.49 26.29 -1.22
CA PRO A 203 -11.21 25.05 -1.92
C PRO A 203 -10.43 24.07 -1.04
N LEU A 204 -10.52 22.79 -1.38
CA LEU A 204 -9.71 21.72 -0.81
C LEU A 204 -8.22 22.01 -1.01
N PHE A 205 -7.85 22.51 -2.19
CA PHE A 205 -6.52 23.05 -2.48
C PHE A 205 -6.59 24.56 -2.65
N SER A 206 -6.02 25.30 -1.70
CA SER A 206 -5.98 26.77 -1.74
C SER A 206 -5.12 27.29 -2.90
N ALA A 207 -5.57 28.36 -3.57
CA ALA A 207 -4.77 28.99 -4.62
C ALA A 207 -3.53 29.71 -4.05
N GLU A 208 -3.55 30.06 -2.76
CA GLU A 208 -2.42 30.67 -2.06
C GLU A 208 -1.26 29.69 -1.90
N ASP A 209 -1.57 28.44 -1.53
CA ASP A 209 -0.57 27.41 -1.27
C ASP A 209 -0.17 26.65 -2.55
N TRP A 210 -1.12 26.50 -3.48
CA TRP A 210 -0.97 25.58 -4.62
C TRP A 210 -1.11 26.22 -6.00
N GLY A 211 -1.28 27.55 -6.08
CA GLY A 211 -1.42 28.27 -7.35
C GLY A 211 -2.79 28.12 -8.03
N ASP A 212 -2.90 28.67 -9.25
CA ASP A 212 -4.13 28.56 -10.04
C ASP A 212 -4.29 27.15 -10.62
N GLN A 213 -5.40 26.51 -10.28
CA GLN A 213 -5.72 25.14 -10.69
C GLN A 213 -6.90 25.08 -11.67
N SER A 214 -7.27 26.21 -12.25
CA SER A 214 -8.39 26.31 -13.16
C SER A 214 -8.24 25.34 -14.33
N GLY A 215 -9.17 24.39 -14.45
CA GLY A 215 -9.22 23.41 -15.53
C GLY A 215 -8.38 22.14 -15.33
N LEU A 216 -7.58 22.04 -14.25
CA LEU A 216 -6.73 20.86 -13.98
C LEU A 216 -7.54 19.61 -13.60
N TRP A 217 -8.61 19.79 -12.84
CA TRP A 217 -9.43 18.70 -12.29
C TRP A 217 -10.46 18.13 -13.29
N GLY A 218 -10.41 18.62 -14.54
CA GLY A 218 -11.30 18.22 -15.64
C GLY A 218 -12.78 18.49 -15.36
N ARG A 219 -13.64 18.05 -16.29
CA ARG A 219 -15.09 18.29 -16.22
C ARG A 219 -15.90 17.10 -15.77
N ARG A 220 -17.17 17.41 -15.43
CA ARG A 220 -18.29 16.48 -15.36
C ARG A 220 -18.25 15.51 -16.54
N PHE A 221 -18.58 14.24 -16.26
CA PHE A 221 -18.84 13.20 -17.24
C PHE A 221 -19.44 13.77 -18.54
N SER A 222 -18.71 13.63 -19.65
CA SER A 222 -19.23 13.94 -20.97
C SER A 222 -20.50 13.13 -21.20
N ARG A 223 -21.60 13.84 -21.50
CA ARG A 223 -22.87 13.20 -21.87
C ARG A 223 -22.67 12.35 -23.12
N TYR A 224 -23.06 11.09 -23.02
CA TYR A 224 -23.62 10.26 -24.09
C TYR A 224 -23.90 11.05 -25.39
N ASN A 225 -23.08 10.85 -26.43
CA ASN A 225 -23.35 11.34 -27.79
C ASN A 225 -23.63 10.15 -28.72
N PRO A 226 -24.89 9.71 -28.84
CA PRO A 226 -25.25 8.62 -29.74
C PRO A 226 -25.07 9.03 -31.21
N PRO A 227 -24.75 8.10 -32.12
CA PRO A 227 -24.80 6.65 -31.92
C PRO A 227 -23.46 5.96 -31.62
N ASN A 228 -22.32 6.66 -31.64
CA ASN A 228 -21.00 5.99 -31.73
C ASN A 228 -19.95 6.44 -30.71
N ASP A 229 -20.26 7.30 -29.74
CA ASP A 229 -19.23 7.77 -28.80
C ASP A 229 -19.69 7.62 -27.34
N VAL A 230 -19.22 6.54 -26.72
CA VAL A 230 -19.35 6.27 -25.28
C VAL A 230 -18.01 6.53 -24.58
N SER A 231 -17.26 7.54 -25.03
CA SER A 231 -16.02 7.98 -24.37
C SER A 231 -16.37 8.66 -23.04
N TYR A 232 -16.30 7.88 -21.97
CA TYR A 232 -16.56 8.31 -20.60
C TYR A 232 -15.31 8.95 -20.00
N ALA A 233 -14.90 10.07 -20.59
CA ALA A 233 -13.69 10.76 -20.20
C ALA A 233 -14.08 11.96 -19.32
N GLY A 234 -14.11 11.75 -18.01
CA GLY A 234 -14.13 12.82 -16.99
C GLY A 234 -12.72 13.07 -16.46
N GLY A 235 -12.49 14.21 -15.79
CA GLY A 235 -11.20 14.45 -15.15
C GLY A 235 -10.00 14.42 -16.11
N ILE A 236 -8.87 13.88 -15.64
CA ILE A 236 -7.63 13.73 -16.42
C ILE A 236 -7.80 12.85 -17.66
N ALA A 237 -8.65 11.82 -17.59
CA ALA A 237 -8.91 10.94 -18.74
C ALA A 237 -9.48 11.69 -19.96
N SER A 238 -10.05 12.90 -19.77
CA SER A 238 -10.60 13.73 -20.85
C SER A 238 -9.55 14.47 -21.69
N VAL A 239 -8.29 14.52 -21.22
CA VAL A 239 -7.22 15.29 -21.85
C VAL A 239 -6.00 14.44 -22.24
N CYS A 240 -6.03 13.13 -21.99
CA CYS A 240 -4.98 12.19 -22.35
C CYS A 240 -5.49 11.07 -23.27
N GLY A 241 -4.57 10.36 -23.92
CA GLY A 241 -4.89 9.28 -24.88
C GLY A 241 -4.19 7.94 -24.62
N ASP A 242 -3.15 7.94 -23.80
CA ASP A 242 -2.36 6.78 -23.40
C ASP A 242 -1.83 6.96 -21.97
N GLN A 243 -1.26 5.91 -21.37
CA GLN A 243 -0.80 5.94 -19.99
C GLN A 243 0.23 7.05 -19.73
N THR A 244 1.19 7.26 -20.65
CA THR A 244 2.21 8.31 -20.52
C THR A 244 1.59 9.70 -20.50
N SER A 245 0.75 10.02 -21.49
CA SER A 245 0.06 11.32 -21.54
C SER A 245 -0.90 11.52 -20.37
N CYS A 246 -1.47 10.45 -19.80
CA CYS A 246 -2.30 10.54 -18.60
C CYS A 246 -1.45 10.80 -17.34
N PHE A 247 -0.27 10.19 -17.23
CA PHE A 247 0.65 10.47 -16.12
C PHE A 247 1.18 11.90 -16.18
N GLU A 248 1.56 12.39 -17.36
CA GLU A 248 1.95 13.79 -17.57
C GLU A 248 0.82 14.75 -17.18
N ALA A 249 -0.43 14.43 -17.54
CA ALA A 249 -1.57 15.22 -17.13
C ALA A 249 -1.85 15.14 -15.62
N CYS A 250 -1.61 14.01 -14.95
CA CYS A 250 -1.67 13.91 -13.49
C CYS A 250 -0.56 14.72 -12.80
N ASP A 251 0.61 14.89 -13.41
CA ASP A 251 1.72 15.68 -12.84
C ASP A 251 1.41 17.17 -12.73
N GLU A 252 0.44 17.66 -13.51
CA GLU A 252 -0.07 19.02 -13.41
C GLU A 252 -0.95 19.23 -12.17
N LEU A 253 -1.51 18.17 -11.57
CA LEU A 253 -2.27 18.29 -10.33
C LEU A 253 -1.36 18.75 -9.17
N PRO A 254 -1.92 19.36 -8.12
CA PRO A 254 -1.16 19.68 -6.92
C PRO A 254 -0.64 18.41 -6.24
N TRP A 255 0.54 18.49 -5.63
CA TRP A 255 0.93 17.48 -4.64
C TRP A 255 -0.04 17.56 -3.44
N PRO A 256 -0.42 16.46 -2.77
CA PRO A 256 -0.07 15.06 -3.05
C PRO A 256 -0.98 14.35 -4.05
N GLY A 257 -1.92 15.05 -4.70
CA GLY A 257 -2.92 14.46 -5.60
C GLY A 257 -2.37 13.83 -6.89
N ARG A 258 -1.13 14.16 -7.28
CA ARG A 258 -0.46 13.63 -8.49
C ARG A 258 -0.40 12.10 -8.52
N GLU A 259 0.15 11.49 -7.47
CA GLU A 259 0.34 10.04 -7.41
C GLU A 259 -0.99 9.30 -7.26
N MET A 260 -1.92 9.89 -6.51
CA MET A 260 -3.27 9.35 -6.36
C MET A 260 -4.05 9.34 -7.69
N CYS A 261 -3.80 10.32 -8.56
CA CYS A 261 -4.35 10.36 -9.91
C CYS A 261 -3.78 9.27 -10.82
N LYS A 262 -2.45 9.04 -10.75
CA LYS A 262 -1.78 8.04 -11.59
C LYS A 262 -2.34 6.64 -11.39
N TRP A 263 -2.85 6.32 -10.20
CA TRP A 263 -3.50 5.04 -9.92
C TRP A 263 -4.64 4.69 -10.91
N GLU A 264 -5.36 5.69 -11.43
CA GLU A 264 -6.40 5.45 -12.44
C GLU A 264 -5.85 4.73 -13.68
N PHE A 265 -4.62 5.07 -14.09
CA PHE A 265 -4.04 4.64 -15.37
C PHE A 265 -2.94 3.59 -15.21
N ALA A 266 -2.40 3.42 -14.00
CA ALA A 266 -1.32 2.48 -13.71
C ALA A 266 -1.73 1.01 -13.90
N ASP A 267 -0.75 0.16 -14.19
CA ASP A 267 -0.94 -1.28 -14.44
C ASP A 267 -1.35 -2.05 -13.17
N ASP A 268 -0.81 -1.63 -12.04
CA ASP A 268 -1.17 -2.09 -10.71
C ASP A 268 -2.40 -1.35 -10.14
N GLY A 269 -2.89 -0.32 -10.84
CA GLY A 269 -4.11 0.42 -10.54
C GLY A 269 -5.32 0.01 -11.39
N PHE A 270 -6.09 0.97 -11.91
CA PHE A 270 -7.33 0.70 -12.66
C PHE A 270 -7.16 0.59 -14.19
N ARG A 271 -5.93 0.76 -14.69
CA ARG A 271 -5.57 0.53 -16.11
C ARG A 271 -6.38 1.35 -17.10
N GLY A 272 -6.83 2.54 -16.69
CA GLY A 272 -7.66 3.42 -17.50
C GLY A 272 -9.00 2.81 -17.93
N ALA A 273 -9.48 1.77 -17.24
CA ALA A 273 -10.69 1.07 -17.66
C ALA A 273 -11.89 2.03 -17.73
N SER A 274 -12.56 2.04 -18.87
CA SER A 274 -13.72 2.90 -19.11
C SER A 274 -14.99 2.13 -18.83
N ILE A 275 -15.68 2.51 -17.75
CA ILE A 275 -17.01 2.02 -17.36
C ILE A 275 -17.24 0.50 -17.28
N PRO A 276 -16.29 -0.30 -16.75
CA PRO A 276 -16.46 -1.74 -16.73
C PRO A 276 -17.62 -2.15 -15.79
N PRO A 277 -18.58 -2.99 -16.22
CA PRO A 277 -19.50 -3.67 -15.32
C PRO A 277 -18.73 -4.55 -14.33
N ALA A 278 -19.32 -4.70 -13.15
CA ALA A 278 -18.73 -5.45 -12.06
C ALA A 278 -19.77 -6.31 -11.34
N THR A 279 -19.31 -7.29 -10.59
CA THR A 279 -20.10 -7.99 -9.58
C THR A 279 -19.51 -7.74 -8.21
N LEU A 280 -20.34 -7.34 -7.26
CA LEU A 280 -19.96 -7.16 -5.86
C LEU A 280 -20.29 -8.39 -5.04
N ARG A 281 -19.38 -8.76 -4.15
CA ARG A 281 -19.60 -9.75 -3.08
C ARG A 281 -19.17 -9.15 -1.75
N ARG A 282 -20.01 -9.26 -0.71
CA ARG A 282 -19.73 -8.71 0.63
C ARG A 282 -18.54 -9.43 1.27
N ILE A 283 -17.57 -8.66 1.72
CA ILE A 283 -16.37 -9.11 2.47
C ILE A 283 -16.30 -8.43 3.82
N ALA A 284 -15.58 -8.99 4.79
CA ALA A 284 -15.20 -8.22 5.97
C ALA A 284 -14.31 -7.06 5.57
N CYS A 285 -14.55 -5.87 6.14
CA CYS A 285 -13.75 -4.70 5.81
C CYS A 285 -12.27 -4.91 6.21
N PRO A 286 -11.33 -4.88 5.25
CA PRO A 286 -9.90 -4.98 5.53
C PRO A 286 -9.37 -3.75 6.26
N ALA A 287 -8.31 -3.95 7.04
CA ALA A 287 -7.61 -2.88 7.76
C ALA A 287 -7.16 -1.74 6.84
N ALA A 288 -6.70 -2.04 5.63
CA ALA A 288 -6.29 -1.06 4.64
C ALA A 288 -7.41 -0.04 4.29
N LEU A 289 -8.69 -0.46 4.35
CA LEU A 289 -9.83 0.41 4.07
C LEU A 289 -10.33 1.14 5.33
N TYR A 290 -10.65 0.40 6.40
CA TYR A 290 -11.26 1.02 7.57
C TYR A 290 -10.30 1.92 8.36
N SER A 291 -8.98 1.69 8.30
CA SER A 291 -7.99 2.55 8.96
C SER A 291 -7.90 3.95 8.33
N ARG A 292 -8.22 4.07 7.04
CA ARG A 292 -8.24 5.35 6.29
C ARG A 292 -9.59 6.03 6.39
N SER A 293 -10.69 5.30 6.20
CA SER A 293 -12.03 5.87 6.36
C SER A 293 -12.37 6.20 7.82
N GLY A 294 -11.79 5.48 8.79
CA GLY A 294 -12.17 5.54 10.20
C GLY A 294 -13.52 4.86 10.50
N CYS A 295 -14.07 4.12 9.55
CA CYS A 295 -15.38 3.51 9.65
C CYS A 295 -15.32 1.98 9.53
N LEU A 296 -15.77 1.29 10.58
CA LEU A 296 -15.89 -0.16 10.63
C LEU A 296 -17.24 -0.54 11.25
N LEU A 297 -17.94 -1.47 10.61
CA LEU A 297 -19.19 -2.01 11.14
C LEU A 297 -18.91 -3.04 12.24
N ARG A 298 -19.79 -3.10 13.24
CA ARG A 298 -19.71 -4.09 14.32
C ARG A 298 -19.61 -5.52 13.79
N GLU A 299 -20.46 -5.86 12.83
CA GLU A 299 -20.50 -7.20 12.21
C GLU A 299 -19.17 -7.58 11.53
N ASP A 300 -18.43 -6.61 11.01
CA ASP A 300 -17.13 -6.85 10.36
C ASP A 300 -16.07 -7.12 11.43
N GLN A 301 -16.05 -6.32 12.50
CA GLN A 301 -15.17 -6.57 13.64
C GLN A 301 -15.45 -7.94 14.28
N ASP A 302 -16.72 -8.28 14.49
CA ASP A 302 -17.11 -9.56 15.07
C ASP A 302 -16.69 -10.72 14.15
N PHE A 303 -16.81 -10.57 12.83
CA PHE A 303 -16.36 -11.56 11.86
C PHE A 303 -14.84 -11.74 11.88
N LEU A 304 -14.08 -10.64 11.86
CA LEU A 304 -12.62 -10.65 11.90
C LEU A 304 -12.07 -11.26 13.20
N THR A 305 -12.80 -11.11 14.31
CA THR A 305 -12.40 -11.65 15.63
C THR A 305 -12.92 -13.06 15.90
N SER A 306 -13.92 -13.53 15.14
CA SER A 306 -14.50 -14.88 15.25
C SER A 306 -13.98 -15.86 14.19
N ALA A 307 -13.21 -15.37 13.21
CA ALA A 307 -12.43 -16.23 12.33
C ALA A 307 -11.50 -17.09 13.21
N PRO A 308 -11.57 -18.43 13.13
CA PRO A 308 -10.69 -19.27 13.93
C PRO A 308 -9.23 -18.92 13.61
N PRO A 309 -8.33 -18.87 14.60
CA PRO A 309 -6.90 -18.79 14.31
C PRO A 309 -6.56 -19.92 13.34
N ALA A 310 -5.65 -19.63 12.41
CA ALA A 310 -5.11 -20.64 11.52
C ALA A 310 -4.77 -21.88 12.34
N VAL A 311 -5.31 -23.02 11.95
CA VAL A 311 -5.08 -24.29 12.65
C VAL A 311 -3.61 -24.62 12.45
N ASP A 312 -2.77 -24.26 13.42
CA ASP A 312 -1.50 -24.94 13.62
C ASP A 312 -1.86 -26.35 14.06
N ASP A 313 -1.59 -27.33 13.20
CA ASP A 313 -1.76 -28.76 13.44
C ASP A 313 -0.80 -29.20 14.57
N ASP A 314 -1.14 -28.93 15.83
CA ASP A 314 -0.52 -29.57 17.00
C ASP A 314 -1.51 -29.64 18.18
N GLU A 315 -2.45 -30.60 18.14
CA GLU A 315 -3.14 -31.10 19.34
C GLU A 315 -2.51 -32.42 19.81
N GLU A 316 -1.95 -32.41 21.02
CA GLU A 316 -2.04 -33.37 22.15
C GLU A 316 -0.86 -33.04 23.10
N ASP A 317 -0.98 -32.80 24.40
CA ASP A 317 -1.73 -33.51 25.43
C ASP A 317 -1.80 -32.64 26.72
N GLN A 318 -2.87 -32.80 27.50
CA GLN A 318 -3.09 -32.12 28.77
C GLN A 318 -2.37 -32.86 29.91
N SER A 319 -1.50 -32.18 30.67
CA SER A 319 -1.27 -32.56 32.08
C SER A 319 -0.52 -31.49 32.89
N SER A 320 -1.21 -31.03 33.94
CA SER A 320 -0.80 -30.30 35.14
C SER A 320 0.68 -30.22 35.55
N GLY A 321 1.07 -29.01 35.96
CA GLY A 321 1.76 -28.73 37.25
C GLY A 321 3.28 -28.73 37.25
N GLU A 322 3.89 -27.53 37.31
CA GLU A 322 4.72 -27.03 38.42
C GLU A 322 5.42 -25.73 37.95
N GLN A 323 5.38 -24.65 38.74
CA GLN A 323 6.41 -23.60 38.64
C GLN A 323 7.72 -24.15 39.21
N PRO A 324 8.87 -23.67 38.69
CA PRO A 324 9.74 -22.92 39.57
C PRO A 324 10.35 -21.65 38.95
N VAL A 325 10.69 -20.77 39.87
CA VAL A 325 11.30 -19.45 39.71
C VAL A 325 12.77 -19.55 39.28
N GLU A 326 13.15 -18.54 38.51
CA GLU A 326 14.40 -18.10 37.90
C GLU A 326 15.77 -18.58 38.39
N GLY A 327 16.73 -18.54 37.44
CA GLY A 327 18.16 -18.51 37.73
C GLY A 327 19.05 -18.53 36.49
N GLY A 328 19.14 -17.40 35.79
CA GLY A 328 20.36 -16.85 35.16
C GLY A 328 21.20 -17.70 34.21
N GLY A 329 21.17 -17.32 32.93
CA GLY A 329 22.20 -17.62 31.93
C GLY A 329 22.14 -16.59 30.83
N GLY A 330 23.06 -15.62 30.86
CA GLY A 330 23.04 -14.40 30.04
C GLY A 330 22.95 -14.65 28.53
N GLY A 331 21.91 -14.09 27.93
CA GLY A 331 21.90 -13.57 26.57
C GLY A 331 21.95 -12.04 26.63
N GLU A 332 22.44 -11.41 25.58
CA GLU A 332 22.55 -9.97 25.39
C GLU A 332 21.15 -9.32 25.49
N GLU A 333 20.80 -8.76 26.64
CA GLU A 333 19.51 -8.07 26.85
C GLU A 333 19.80 -6.60 27.15
N GLY A 334 19.62 -5.73 26.15
CA GLY A 334 19.79 -4.28 26.37
C GLY A 334 19.83 -3.38 25.14
N CYS A 335 20.14 -3.92 23.95
CA CYS A 335 20.17 -3.16 22.69
C CYS A 335 19.40 -3.90 21.60
N GLU A 336 18.07 -3.86 21.70
CA GLU A 336 17.17 -4.42 20.69
C GLU A 336 16.38 -3.31 20.00
N ASP A 337 16.01 -3.55 18.74
CA ASP A 337 15.05 -2.71 18.03
C ASP A 337 13.65 -3.11 18.46
N GLU A 338 13.21 -2.52 19.56
CA GLU A 338 11.82 -2.52 19.94
C GLU A 338 11.12 -1.30 19.34
N ILE A 339 10.02 -1.53 18.64
CA ILE A 339 9.17 -0.46 18.12
C ILE A 339 8.28 0.02 19.26
N TRP A 340 8.16 1.35 19.43
CA TRP A 340 7.23 1.93 20.40
C TRP A 340 5.82 1.37 20.17
N ALA A 341 5.40 0.48 21.05
CA ALA A 341 4.00 0.13 21.20
C ALA A 341 3.33 1.23 22.00
N THR A 342 2.53 2.07 21.35
CA THR A 342 1.62 2.95 22.09
C THR A 342 0.66 2.05 22.86
N ASN A 343 0.98 1.78 24.13
CA ASN A 343 0.10 1.04 24.99
C ASN A 343 -1.17 1.85 25.25
N GLY A 344 -2.23 1.44 24.55
CA GLY A 344 -3.61 1.73 24.90
C GLY A 344 -4.43 2.47 23.84
N ALA A 345 -4.55 1.96 22.60
CA ALA A 345 -5.84 1.98 21.85
C ALA A 345 -5.76 1.40 20.42
N THR A 346 -4.61 1.41 19.76
CA THR A 346 -4.50 0.99 18.37
C THR A 346 -3.15 0.29 18.17
N GLY A 347 -3.17 -1.01 17.83
CA GLY A 347 -1.98 -1.80 17.53
C GLY A 347 -1.31 -1.36 16.22
N GLU A 348 -0.84 -0.11 16.15
CA GLU A 348 -0.16 0.47 14.99
C GLU A 348 1.36 0.31 15.04
N SER A 349 1.92 -0.26 16.10
CA SER A 349 3.36 -0.46 16.27
C SER A 349 3.95 -1.65 15.52
N GLU A 350 3.14 -2.35 14.71
CA GLU A 350 3.63 -3.42 13.80
C GLU A 350 3.74 -2.96 12.34
N ARG A 351 3.29 -1.72 12.00
CA ARG A 351 3.23 -1.24 10.61
C ARG A 351 4.55 -0.65 10.09
N TYR A 352 5.36 -0.10 10.98
CA TYR A 352 6.57 0.62 10.59
C TYR A 352 7.75 0.13 11.38
N THR A 353 8.82 -0.15 10.65
CA THR A 353 10.06 -0.66 11.23
C THR A 353 10.84 0.49 11.87
N CYS A 354 11.78 0.15 12.73
CA CYS A 354 12.73 1.14 13.24
C CYS A 354 13.52 1.84 12.10
N GLU A 355 13.69 1.19 10.94
CA GLU A 355 14.30 1.78 9.75
C GLU A 355 13.43 2.88 9.13
N ASP A 356 12.10 2.71 9.14
CA ASP A 356 11.16 3.74 8.68
C ASP A 356 11.24 4.99 9.55
N TYR A 357 11.22 4.81 10.88
CA TYR A 357 11.32 5.92 11.83
C TYR A 357 12.66 6.66 11.75
N ALA A 358 13.75 5.92 11.55
CA ALA A 358 15.07 6.52 11.33
C ALA A 358 15.13 7.28 10.00
N ARG A 359 14.57 6.73 8.91
CA ARG A 359 14.49 7.40 7.60
C ARG A 359 13.68 8.69 7.64
N TRP A 360 12.67 8.77 8.50
CA TRP A 360 11.87 9.97 8.69
C TRP A 360 12.48 10.98 9.66
N GLY A 361 13.61 10.66 10.29
CA GLY A 361 14.37 11.57 11.15
C GLY A 361 13.83 11.70 12.58
N PHE A 362 13.10 10.69 13.08
CA PHE A 362 12.49 10.74 14.42
C PHE A 362 13.39 10.23 15.55
N CYS A 363 14.64 9.87 15.27
CA CYS A 363 15.55 9.27 16.25
C CYS A 363 15.91 10.19 17.44
N ASP A 364 15.82 11.50 17.28
CA ASP A 364 16.15 12.48 18.32
C ASP A 364 14.92 12.98 19.11
N GLU A 365 13.72 12.46 18.80
CA GLU A 365 12.49 12.86 19.49
C GLU A 365 12.42 12.26 20.91
N ASP A 366 11.89 13.02 21.88
CA ASP A 366 11.81 12.57 23.28
C ASP A 366 10.97 11.31 23.47
N TRP A 367 9.94 11.13 22.63
CA TRP A 367 9.11 9.93 22.60
C TRP A 367 9.82 8.76 21.89
N MET A 368 10.96 8.93 21.24
CA MET A 368 11.73 7.81 20.67
C MET A 368 12.76 7.25 21.68
N ARG A 369 12.96 7.91 22.83
CA ARG A 369 13.92 7.47 23.85
C ARG A 369 13.56 6.08 24.38
N GLY A 370 14.52 5.16 24.33
CA GLY A 370 14.33 3.77 24.76
C GLY A 370 13.82 2.83 23.66
N TRP A 371 13.45 3.35 22.50
CA TRP A 371 12.89 2.59 21.37
C TRP A 371 13.75 2.71 20.13
N CYS A 372 13.70 1.70 19.25
CA CYS A 372 14.48 1.63 18.02
C CYS A 372 15.96 1.94 18.22
N ARG A 373 16.50 1.54 19.38
CA ARG A 373 17.79 2.02 19.89
C ARG A 373 18.94 1.60 19.00
N LYS A 374 18.82 0.42 18.38
CA LYS A 374 19.84 -0.14 17.50
C LYS A 374 19.79 0.53 16.14
N THR A 375 18.62 0.71 15.55
CA THR A 375 18.44 1.39 14.26
C THR A 375 18.74 2.90 14.35
N CYS A 376 18.37 3.56 15.45
CA CYS A 376 18.64 4.97 15.70
C CYS A 376 20.06 5.24 16.20
N GLY A 377 20.90 4.22 16.37
CA GLY A 377 22.29 4.37 16.82
C GLY A 377 22.43 4.93 18.24
N THR A 378 21.40 4.82 19.08
CA THR A 378 21.41 5.29 20.48
C THR A 378 21.85 4.20 21.46
N CYS A 379 22.18 3.01 20.96
CA CYS A 379 22.84 1.98 21.75
C CYS A 379 24.21 2.47 22.25
N GLY A 380 24.29 2.69 23.56
CA GLY A 380 25.49 3.24 24.23
C GLY A 380 25.37 4.70 24.67
N GLY A 381 24.19 5.33 24.56
CA GLY A 381 23.92 6.68 25.09
C GLY A 381 23.93 6.75 26.63
N GLU A 382 24.25 7.94 27.15
CA GLU A 382 24.67 8.20 28.54
C GLU A 382 23.75 7.59 29.62
N CYS A 383 24.29 6.61 30.36
CA CYS A 383 23.66 6.01 31.55
C CYS A 383 23.34 7.11 32.57
N SER A 384 22.06 7.48 32.71
CA SER A 384 21.61 8.52 33.64
C SER A 384 20.32 8.09 34.36
N ASP A 385 20.13 8.62 35.57
CA ASP A 385 18.88 8.51 36.34
C ASP A 385 17.98 9.72 36.06
N GLU A 386 17.78 10.06 34.79
CA GLU A 386 16.84 11.10 34.40
C GLU A 386 15.39 10.63 34.60
N ILE A 387 14.53 11.55 35.05
CA ILE A 387 13.08 11.41 35.20
C ILE A 387 12.44 12.52 34.35
N TRP A 388 11.34 12.22 33.65
CA TRP A 388 10.66 13.17 32.77
C TRP A 388 10.31 14.51 33.47
N GLU A 389 10.64 15.64 32.83
CA GLU A 389 10.38 16.99 33.36
C GLU A 389 8.88 17.37 33.33
N VAL A 390 8.29 17.39 34.53
CA VAL A 390 7.27 18.31 35.10
C VAL A 390 5.89 18.47 34.42
N ASN A 391 4.86 18.06 35.17
CA ASN A 391 3.46 18.48 34.99
C ASN A 391 3.30 20.01 35.05
N SER A 392 3.01 20.62 33.89
CA SER A 392 2.82 22.07 33.70
C SER A 392 1.56 22.67 34.36
N SER A 393 0.81 21.90 35.15
CA SER A 393 -0.46 22.34 35.76
C SER A 393 -0.35 22.66 37.25
N THR A 394 0.65 22.14 37.96
CA THR A 394 0.67 22.17 39.44
C THR A 394 1.96 22.69 40.08
N GLY A 395 3.10 22.68 39.37
CA GLY A 395 4.35 23.26 39.87
C GLY A 395 4.85 22.67 41.20
N GLN A 396 4.64 21.38 41.45
CA GLN A 396 5.22 20.65 42.60
C GLN A 396 6.16 19.52 42.13
N PRO A 397 7.25 19.23 42.87
CA PRO A 397 8.16 18.11 42.58
C PRO A 397 7.50 16.77 42.93
N GLU A 398 7.66 15.76 42.08
CA GLU A 398 7.06 14.43 42.29
C GLU A 398 7.81 13.64 43.37
N GLU A 399 7.06 12.83 44.13
CA GLU A 399 7.46 12.27 45.43
C GLU A 399 8.44 11.09 45.36
N HIS A 400 8.89 10.66 44.17
CA HIS A 400 9.57 9.37 43.99
C HIS A 400 10.82 9.45 43.10
N THR A 401 11.85 8.71 43.47
CA THR A 401 13.16 8.66 42.81
C THR A 401 13.29 7.41 41.92
N CYS A 402 14.25 7.39 40.99
CA CYS A 402 14.59 6.18 40.22
C CYS A 402 14.89 4.96 41.12
N GLU A 403 15.46 5.16 42.32
CA GLU A 403 15.67 4.11 43.31
C GLU A 403 14.34 3.58 43.90
N ASP A 404 13.34 4.44 44.08
CA ASP A 404 12.01 4.04 44.54
C ASP A 404 11.28 3.20 43.47
N TYR A 405 11.34 3.63 42.20
CA TYR A 405 10.75 2.90 41.09
C TYR A 405 11.41 1.53 40.86
N ALA A 406 12.74 1.46 40.97
CA ALA A 406 13.46 0.20 40.92
C ALA A 406 13.09 -0.73 42.07
N ARG A 407 12.92 -0.21 43.30
CA ARG A 407 12.45 -1.01 44.45
C ARG A 407 11.03 -1.54 44.29
N TRP A 408 10.19 -0.87 43.52
CA TRP A 408 8.82 -1.28 43.23
C TRP A 408 8.68 -2.22 42.04
N ASP A 409 9.80 -2.64 41.45
CA ASP A 409 9.82 -3.58 40.32
C ASP A 409 9.13 -3.03 39.06
N LEU A 410 9.14 -1.70 38.90
CA LEU A 410 8.52 -1.00 37.76
C LEU A 410 9.50 -0.73 36.61
N CYS A 411 10.73 -1.26 36.69
CA CYS A 411 11.73 -1.08 35.66
C CYS A 411 11.31 -1.71 34.31
N GLY A 412 10.52 -2.78 34.31
CA GLY A 412 10.07 -3.45 33.08
C GLY A 412 8.86 -2.82 32.39
N GLU A 413 8.30 -1.74 32.94
CA GLU A 413 7.11 -1.10 32.37
C GLU A 413 7.44 -0.28 31.11
N ASP A 414 6.57 -0.30 30.10
CA ASP A 414 6.81 0.37 28.81
C ASP A 414 7.05 1.89 28.92
N TRP A 415 6.39 2.54 29.89
CA TRP A 415 6.59 3.97 30.16
C TRP A 415 7.92 4.29 30.84
N MET A 416 8.63 3.28 31.35
CA MET A 416 9.95 3.37 32.00
C MET A 416 11.10 3.14 31.02
N LYS A 417 10.84 2.77 29.76
CA LYS A 417 11.89 2.56 28.73
C LYS A 417 12.60 3.89 28.43
N GLY A 418 13.94 3.88 28.53
CA GLY A 418 14.77 5.08 28.32
C GLY A 418 14.88 6.04 29.51
N TRP A 419 14.38 5.66 30.69
CA TRP A 419 14.44 6.43 31.93
C TRP A 419 15.01 5.60 33.08
N CYS A 420 15.65 6.23 34.07
CA CYS A 420 16.18 5.55 35.26
C CYS A 420 17.11 4.35 34.97
N ASP A 421 17.84 4.38 33.85
CA ASP A 421 18.57 3.22 33.32
C ASP A 421 19.70 2.73 34.26
N ALA A 422 20.32 3.65 35.01
CA ALA A 422 21.34 3.31 35.99
C ALA A 422 20.72 2.58 37.21
N SER A 423 19.65 3.12 37.79
CA SER A 423 18.93 2.52 38.92
C SER A 423 18.24 1.20 38.55
N CYS A 424 17.81 1.05 37.31
CA CYS A 424 17.22 -0.18 36.77
C CYS A 424 18.24 -1.22 36.30
N GLY A 425 19.54 -0.96 36.44
CA GLY A 425 20.59 -1.91 36.07
C GLY A 425 20.72 -2.18 34.57
N ARG A 426 20.15 -1.31 33.73
CA ARG A 426 20.10 -1.45 32.25
C ARG A 426 21.35 -0.89 31.54
N CYS A 427 22.40 -0.61 32.28
CA CYS A 427 23.64 -0.11 31.71
C CYS A 427 24.54 -1.29 31.31
N GLU A 428 24.55 -1.63 30.02
CA GLU A 428 25.55 -2.54 29.45
C GLU A 428 26.89 -1.83 29.22
N GLN A 429 27.98 -2.49 29.60
CA GLN A 429 29.33 -1.98 29.44
C GLN A 429 29.76 -2.08 27.96
N GLN A 430 30.15 -0.94 27.39
CA GLN A 430 30.46 -0.73 25.98
C GLN A 430 31.53 -1.69 25.40
N VAL A 431 31.22 -2.32 24.27
CA VAL A 431 32.20 -2.76 23.26
C VAL A 431 31.72 -2.22 21.91
N GLU A 432 32.52 -1.36 21.28
CA GLU A 432 32.21 -0.70 20.00
C GLU A 432 32.15 -1.71 18.83
N VAL A 433 31.13 -1.62 17.95
CA VAL A 433 31.07 -2.33 16.65
C VAL A 433 30.87 -1.31 15.53
N PRO A 434 31.75 -1.26 14.49
CA PRO A 434 31.59 -0.39 13.33
C PRO A 434 30.59 -0.96 12.31
N ALA A 435 30.12 -0.09 11.41
CA ALA A 435 29.13 -0.39 10.36
C ALA A 435 29.46 -1.68 9.58
N ALA A 436 28.44 -2.47 9.26
CA ALA A 436 28.61 -3.72 8.53
C ALA A 436 29.17 -3.46 7.12
N ASP A 437 30.29 -4.10 6.84
CA ASP A 437 30.90 -4.16 5.51
C ASP A 437 30.03 -5.06 4.62
N VAL A 438 29.39 -4.46 3.61
CA VAL A 438 28.71 -5.15 2.50
C VAL A 438 29.72 -5.27 1.37
N GLU A 439 30.22 -6.49 1.16
CA GLU A 439 31.20 -6.83 0.14
C GLU A 439 30.55 -6.97 -1.25
N GLY A 440 31.10 -6.30 -2.27
CA GLY A 440 30.67 -6.40 -3.66
C GLY A 440 31.35 -5.35 -4.56
N CYS A 441 31.06 -5.34 -5.87
CA CYS A 441 31.71 -4.39 -6.76
C CYS A 441 31.22 -2.95 -6.53
N THR A 442 32.11 -2.07 -6.07
CA THR A 442 31.79 -0.66 -5.76
C THR A 442 32.06 0.32 -6.91
N ASP A 443 32.64 -0.13 -8.03
CA ASP A 443 32.93 0.72 -9.18
C ASP A 443 31.72 0.84 -10.12
N ALA A 444 31.11 2.03 -10.17
CA ALA A 444 29.97 2.33 -11.04
C ALA A 444 30.25 2.20 -12.55
N GLY A 445 31.51 2.02 -12.96
CA GLY A 445 31.92 1.72 -14.33
C GLY A 445 32.01 0.23 -14.67
N ALA A 446 31.84 -0.66 -13.70
CA ALA A 446 31.85 -2.11 -13.90
C ALA A 446 30.47 -2.63 -14.33
N ASP A 447 30.45 -3.71 -15.10
CA ASP A 447 29.21 -4.33 -15.61
C ASP A 447 28.43 -5.07 -14.50
N ASN A 448 29.09 -5.39 -13.39
CA ASN A 448 28.50 -6.03 -12.20
C ASN A 448 28.48 -5.11 -10.96
N TYR A 449 28.42 -3.80 -11.16
CA TYR A 449 28.31 -2.83 -10.06
C TYR A 449 27.14 -3.15 -9.11
N ASP A 450 27.42 -3.23 -7.81
CA ASP A 450 26.44 -3.42 -6.74
C ASP A 450 26.25 -2.12 -5.95
N GLN A 451 25.05 -1.57 -5.98
CA GLN A 451 24.72 -0.33 -5.27
C GLN A 451 24.66 -0.50 -3.75
N ALA A 452 24.54 -1.72 -3.24
CA ALA A 452 24.51 -2.02 -1.80
C ALA A 452 25.92 -2.24 -1.20
N ALA A 453 26.93 -2.50 -2.04
CA ALA A 453 28.29 -2.74 -1.58
C ALA A 453 28.97 -1.46 -1.07
N ASN A 454 29.58 -1.53 0.11
CA ASN A 454 30.38 -0.45 0.71
C ASN A 454 31.85 -0.85 0.90
N VAL A 455 32.19 -2.11 0.65
CA VAL A 455 33.55 -2.65 0.59
C VAL A 455 33.74 -3.36 -0.74
N ASP A 456 34.75 -2.92 -1.50
CA ASP A 456 35.14 -3.59 -2.74
C ASP A 456 35.77 -4.95 -2.42
N ASP A 457 35.11 -6.02 -2.85
CA ASP A 457 35.59 -7.39 -2.69
C ASP A 457 36.50 -7.82 -3.85
N GLY A 458 36.75 -6.92 -4.81
CA GLY A 458 37.56 -7.17 -5.99
C GLY A 458 36.83 -7.98 -7.06
N SER A 459 35.51 -8.14 -6.95
CA SER A 459 34.68 -8.84 -7.94
C SER A 459 34.37 -8.02 -9.19
N CYS A 460 34.77 -6.75 -9.28
CA CYS A 460 34.43 -5.89 -10.42
C CYS A 460 34.86 -6.47 -11.78
N VAL A 461 33.90 -6.59 -12.69
CA VAL A 461 34.04 -7.12 -14.04
C VAL A 461 33.85 -6.00 -15.05
N PHE A 462 34.78 -5.91 -16.00
CA PHE A 462 34.74 -4.95 -17.10
C PHE A 462 34.82 -5.70 -18.42
N CYS A 463 33.68 -5.88 -19.08
CA CYS A 463 33.58 -6.51 -20.38
C CYS A 463 33.91 -5.52 -21.50
N ASP A 464 34.39 -6.05 -22.62
CA ASP A 464 34.61 -5.27 -23.83
C ASP A 464 33.32 -5.20 -24.68
N ALA A 465 33.34 -4.44 -25.77
CA ALA A 465 32.16 -4.28 -26.62
C ALA A 465 31.62 -5.58 -27.23
N ALA A 466 32.42 -6.66 -27.26
CA ALA A 466 32.07 -7.96 -27.81
C ALA A 466 31.63 -8.97 -26.74
N THR A 467 31.67 -8.60 -25.45
CA THR A 467 31.33 -9.46 -24.30
C THR A 467 30.26 -8.83 -23.38
N GLU A 468 29.57 -9.65 -22.59
CA GLU A 468 28.63 -9.22 -21.54
C GLU A 468 28.64 -10.20 -20.35
N VAL A 469 28.21 -9.74 -19.17
CA VAL A 469 28.18 -10.53 -17.94
C VAL A 469 26.97 -11.47 -17.93
N PHE A 470 27.19 -12.75 -17.66
CA PHE A 470 26.15 -13.78 -17.47
C PHE A 470 25.98 -14.16 -16.00
N GLU A 471 25.02 -15.06 -15.69
CA GLU A 471 24.63 -15.46 -14.32
C GLU A 471 25.80 -15.98 -13.44
N ASP A 472 26.94 -16.31 -14.02
CA ASP A 472 28.15 -16.77 -13.33
C ASP A 472 29.18 -15.67 -13.04
N GLY A 473 28.92 -14.43 -13.45
CA GLY A 473 29.80 -13.29 -13.19
C GLY A 473 31.04 -13.24 -14.09
N GLU A 474 31.08 -14.00 -15.20
CA GLU A 474 32.16 -13.92 -16.19
C GLU A 474 31.70 -13.22 -17.49
N CYS A 475 32.63 -12.55 -18.17
CA CYS A 475 32.39 -11.97 -19.49
C CYS A 475 32.33 -13.07 -20.55
N THR A 476 31.19 -13.22 -21.23
CA THR A 476 31.05 -14.15 -22.36
C THR A 476 30.60 -13.42 -23.62
N CYS A 477 30.76 -14.04 -24.80
CA CYS A 477 30.48 -13.37 -26.07
C CYS A 477 29.01 -13.00 -26.21
N ARG A 478 28.74 -11.75 -26.62
CA ARG A 478 27.38 -11.27 -26.87
C ARG A 478 26.76 -12.01 -28.08
N PRO A 479 25.43 -12.09 -28.17
CA PRO A 479 24.75 -12.62 -29.35
C PRO A 479 25.27 -12.00 -30.66
N GLY A 480 25.72 -12.85 -31.60
CA GLY A 480 26.35 -12.43 -32.85
C GLY A 480 27.88 -12.38 -32.83
N PHE A 481 28.50 -12.72 -31.70
CA PHE A 481 29.94 -12.97 -31.56
C PHE A 481 30.16 -14.39 -31.03
N GLY A 482 31.10 -15.12 -31.63
CA GLY A 482 31.48 -16.46 -31.20
C GLY A 482 32.93 -16.51 -30.69
N ASP A 483 33.21 -17.37 -29.71
CA ASP A 483 34.58 -17.67 -29.29
C ASP A 483 35.16 -18.79 -30.17
N PHE A 484 36.15 -18.45 -30.98
CA PHE A 484 36.86 -19.37 -31.86
C PHE A 484 38.29 -19.67 -31.37
N GLY A 485 38.55 -19.50 -30.05
CA GLY A 485 39.84 -19.77 -29.41
C GLY A 485 40.83 -18.61 -29.46
N SER A 486 40.40 -17.44 -29.97
CA SER A 486 41.17 -16.19 -29.98
C SER A 486 40.39 -15.01 -29.38
N GLY A 487 39.32 -15.29 -28.63
CA GLY A 487 38.37 -14.30 -28.13
C GLY A 487 37.14 -14.16 -29.01
N CYS A 488 36.23 -13.27 -28.61
CA CYS A 488 34.95 -13.04 -29.29
C CYS A 488 35.15 -12.36 -30.64
N VAL A 489 34.79 -13.06 -31.72
CA VAL A 489 34.84 -12.55 -33.09
C VAL A 489 33.43 -12.56 -33.66
N ALA A 490 33.08 -11.52 -34.40
CA ALA A 490 31.78 -11.42 -35.06
C ALA A 490 31.51 -12.66 -35.91
N GLU A 491 30.33 -13.25 -35.73
CA GLU A 491 29.87 -14.37 -36.53
C GLU A 491 29.58 -13.90 -37.96
N VAL A 492 30.21 -14.55 -38.92
CA VAL A 492 30.03 -14.35 -40.36
C VAL A 492 29.49 -15.67 -40.92
N PRO A 493 28.17 -15.78 -41.11
CA PRO A 493 27.56 -16.97 -41.70
C PRO A 493 27.94 -17.14 -43.17
N GLY A 494 28.20 -18.37 -43.59
CA GLY A 494 28.41 -18.74 -44.99
C GLY A 494 29.12 -20.09 -45.15
N CYS A 495 29.29 -20.56 -46.38
CA CYS A 495 29.94 -21.86 -46.61
C CYS A 495 31.42 -21.86 -46.19
N THR A 496 31.77 -22.69 -45.20
CA THR A 496 33.14 -22.83 -44.66
C THR A 496 33.95 -23.97 -45.32
N ASN A 497 33.34 -24.78 -46.18
CA ASN A 497 34.02 -25.88 -46.87
C ASN A 497 34.86 -25.38 -48.05
N PRO A 498 36.21 -25.51 -48.02
CA PRO A 498 37.09 -25.02 -49.10
C PRO A 498 36.91 -25.76 -50.44
N ASP A 499 36.27 -26.93 -50.43
CA ASP A 499 36.01 -27.72 -51.64
C ASP A 499 34.66 -27.38 -52.31
N ALA A 500 33.83 -26.51 -51.69
CA ALA A 500 32.53 -26.12 -52.22
C ALA A 500 32.64 -24.97 -53.25
N GLY A 501 31.74 -24.95 -54.24
CA GLY A 501 31.76 -23.94 -55.31
C GLY A 501 31.47 -22.51 -54.83
N ASN A 502 30.83 -22.38 -53.68
CA ASN A 502 30.48 -21.11 -53.02
C ASN A 502 31.23 -20.90 -51.70
N PHE A 503 32.40 -21.52 -51.52
CA PHE A 503 33.26 -21.30 -50.35
C PHE A 503 33.46 -19.80 -50.09
N ASN A 504 33.18 -19.36 -48.86
CA ASN A 504 33.41 -17.99 -48.40
C ASN A 504 34.58 -17.97 -47.42
N SER A 505 35.72 -17.45 -47.87
CA SER A 505 36.94 -17.31 -47.05
C SER A 505 36.79 -16.40 -45.82
N GLN A 506 35.70 -15.62 -45.71
CA GLN A 506 35.40 -14.77 -44.58
C GLN A 506 34.38 -15.39 -43.61
N ALA A 507 33.73 -16.49 -43.99
CA ALA A 507 32.77 -17.16 -43.13
C ALA A 507 33.49 -17.94 -42.02
N ASN A 508 33.03 -17.76 -40.79
CA ASN A 508 33.48 -18.50 -39.62
C ASN A 508 32.37 -19.35 -38.97
N VAL A 509 31.13 -19.21 -39.45
CA VAL A 509 29.99 -20.05 -39.07
C VAL A 509 29.38 -20.65 -40.33
N ASP A 510 29.30 -21.99 -40.40
CA ASP A 510 28.64 -22.67 -41.51
C ASP A 510 27.12 -22.50 -41.40
N ASP A 511 26.52 -21.88 -42.41
CA ASP A 511 25.07 -21.65 -42.50
C ASP A 511 24.35 -22.75 -43.31
N GLY A 512 25.08 -23.79 -43.73
CA GLY A 512 24.55 -24.89 -44.53
C GLY A 512 24.37 -24.53 -46.02
N SER A 513 24.91 -23.40 -46.48
CA SER A 513 24.79 -22.95 -47.87
C SER A 513 25.72 -23.66 -48.85
N CYS A 514 26.65 -24.53 -48.42
CA CYS A 514 27.65 -25.16 -49.29
C CYS A 514 27.03 -25.99 -50.44
N VAL A 515 27.47 -25.74 -51.69
CA VAL A 515 27.01 -26.44 -52.91
C VAL A 515 28.11 -26.94 -53.83
#